data_AF-A0AAD9NFK8-F1
#
_entry.id   AF-A0AAD9NFK8-F1
#
_cell.length_a   1.000
_cell.length_b   1.000
_cell.length_c   1.000
_cell.angle_alpha   90.00
_cell.angle_beta   90.00
_cell.angle_gamma   90.00
#
_symmetry.space_group_name_H-M   'P 1'
#
loop_
_entity.id
_entity.type
_entity.pdbx_description
1 polymer ?
#
loop_
_entity_poly.entity_id
_entity_poly.type
_entity_poly.pdbx_seq_one_letter_code
_entity_poly.pdbx_strand_id
1 'polypeptide(L)'
;MELSGNISYFDNYIEGELVMFRHKTLPYAVHTFQRRCNTHAACHCTIAIRSGDDVIVIDVCGPGGTPASRIPQIEVQLYLNGDLTPGTKIEQYNGGTIL
;
A
#
# COMPACT_ATOMS: atom_id res chain seq x y z
N MET A 1 -0.43 -18.50 -12.87
CA MET A 1 -0.86 -17.31 -13.62
C MET A 1 0.41 -16.65 -14.13
N GLU A 2 0.84 -17.02 -15.35
CA GLU A 2 2.03 -16.45 -15.98
C GLU A 2 1.71 -15.02 -16.40
N LEU A 3 2.46 -14.05 -15.87
CA LEU A 3 2.39 -12.67 -16.31
C LEU A 3 3.24 -12.56 -17.59
N SER A 4 2.65 -12.80 -18.76
CA SER A 4 3.30 -12.59 -20.06
C SER A 4 3.33 -11.10 -20.44
N GLY A 5 4.02 -10.28 -19.65
CA GLY A 5 4.20 -8.85 -19.89
C GLY A 5 5.68 -8.52 -20.08
N ASN A 6 5.98 -7.61 -21.00
CA ASN A 6 7.33 -7.07 -21.16
C ASN A 6 7.66 -6.26 -19.89
N ILE A 7 8.58 -6.76 -19.06
CA ILE A 7 8.92 -6.12 -17.79
C ILE A 7 9.76 -4.88 -18.08
N SER A 8 9.21 -3.71 -17.79
CA SER A 8 9.94 -2.44 -17.81
C SER A 8 10.21 -2.01 -16.37
N TYR A 9 11.43 -1.53 -16.14
CA TYR A 9 11.87 -1.01 -14.84
C TYR A 9 11.98 0.51 -14.94
N PHE A 10 11.48 1.21 -13.92
CA PHE A 10 11.60 2.65 -13.80
C PHE A 10 11.65 3.03 -12.32
N ASP A 11 12.32 4.15 -12.04
CA ASP A 11 12.24 4.81 -10.74
C ASP A 11 11.08 5.81 -10.74
N ASN A 12 10.31 5.83 -9.66
CA ASN A 12 9.25 6.81 -9.45
C ASN A 12 9.42 7.43 -8.06
N TYR A 13 9.70 8.73 -8.04
CA TYR A 13 9.86 9.52 -6.83
C TYR A 13 8.81 10.64 -6.75
N ILE A 14 7.64 10.44 -7.35
CA ILE A 14 6.56 11.42 -7.35
C ILE A 14 5.85 11.34 -6.00
N GLU A 15 5.88 12.43 -5.23
CA GLU A 15 5.14 12.53 -3.97
C GLU A 15 3.63 12.63 -4.23
N GLY A 16 2.82 11.95 -3.41
CA GLY A 16 1.36 11.94 -3.51
C GLY A 16 0.75 10.55 -3.68
N GLU A 17 -0.51 10.52 -4.09
CA GLU A 17 -1.25 9.29 -4.38
C GLU A 17 -1.00 8.83 -5.83
N LEU A 18 -0.65 7.56 -5.98
CA LEU A 18 -0.47 6.90 -7.27
C LEU A 18 -1.28 5.60 -7.31
N VAL A 19 -1.90 5.32 -8.45
CA VAL A 19 -2.55 4.02 -8.70
C VAL A 19 -1.49 3.04 -9.18
N MET A 20 -1.06 2.14 -8.30
CA MET A 20 -0.06 1.11 -8.61
C MET A 20 -0.67 -0.01 -9.46
N PHE A 21 -1.92 -0.37 -9.17
CA PHE A 21 -2.66 -1.37 -9.92
C PHE A 21 -4.15 -1.05 -9.88
N ARG A 22 -4.84 -1.27 -11.00
CA ARG A 22 -6.29 -1.25 -11.04
C ARG A 22 -6.77 -2.28 -12.04
N HIS A 23 -7.58 -3.22 -11.57
CA HIS A 23 -8.21 -4.17 -12.45
C HIS A 23 -9.27 -3.46 -13.32
N LYS A 24 -9.40 -3.87 -14.58
CA LYS A 24 -10.27 -3.18 -15.56
C LYS A 24 -11.76 -3.44 -15.36
N THR A 25 -12.12 -4.62 -14.86
CA THR A 25 -13.52 -5.05 -14.71
C THR A 25 -13.88 -5.41 -13.26
N LEU A 26 -13.07 -6.25 -12.60
CA LEU A 26 -13.21 -6.59 -11.18
C LEU A 26 -12.88 -5.40 -10.25
N PRO A 27 -13.51 -5.33 -9.07
CA PRO A 27 -13.38 -4.20 -8.13
C PRO A 27 -12.10 -4.30 -7.27
N TYR A 28 -10.94 -4.42 -7.93
CA TYR A 28 -9.63 -4.51 -7.28
C TYR A 28 -8.76 -3.32 -7.68
N ALA A 29 -8.19 -2.65 -6.69
CA ALA A 29 -7.24 -1.57 -6.91
C ALA A 29 -6.21 -1.49 -5.78
N VAL A 30 -5.03 -1.02 -6.11
CA VAL A 30 -3.93 -0.75 -5.17
C VAL A 30 -3.47 0.67 -5.41
N HIS A 31 -3.64 1.50 -4.41
CA HIS A 31 -3.20 2.89 -4.36
C HIS A 31 -2.01 2.97 -3.40
N THR A 32 -0.95 3.65 -3.81
CA THR A 32 0.22 3.91 -2.97
C THR A 32 0.32 5.40 -2.70
N PHE A 33 0.64 5.75 -1.47
CA PHE A 33 0.87 7.12 -1.04
C PHE A 33 2.36 7.28 -0.79
N GLN A 34 3.02 7.98 -1.69
CA GLN A 34 4.44 8.26 -1.61
C GLN A 34 4.67 9.57 -0.87
N ARG A 35 5.61 9.56 0.07
CA ARG A 35 6.08 10.78 0.73
C ARG A 35 7.59 10.84 0.66
N ARG A 36 8.13 12.05 0.73
CA ARG A 36 9.57 12.26 0.89
C ARG A 36 10.15 11.42 2.03
N CYS A 37 11.16 10.62 1.72
CA CYS A 37 11.92 9.87 2.73
C CYS A 37 13.35 10.40 2.93
N ASN A 38 13.89 11.12 1.95
CA ASN A 38 15.18 11.80 2.04
C ASN A 38 15.22 13.00 1.07
N THR A 39 16.41 13.55 0.79
CA THR A 39 16.57 14.71 -0.11
C THR A 39 16.42 14.39 -1.60
N HIS A 40 16.33 13.11 -1.98
CA HIS A 40 16.40 12.65 -3.37
C HIS A 40 15.28 11.70 -3.79
N ALA A 41 14.48 11.15 -2.86
CA ALA A 41 13.51 10.11 -3.13
C ALA A 41 12.19 10.29 -2.37
N ALA A 42 11.12 9.78 -2.98
CA ALA A 42 9.86 9.47 -2.33
C ALA A 42 9.79 7.96 -2.07
N CYS A 43 9.29 7.58 -0.90
CA CYS A 43 9.13 6.19 -0.49
C CYS A 43 7.65 5.88 -0.29
N HIS A 44 7.26 4.62 -0.53
CA HIS A 44 5.92 4.12 -0.20
C HIS A 44 5.69 4.22 1.31
N CYS A 45 4.74 5.06 1.72
CA CYS A 45 4.38 5.26 3.12
C CYS A 45 3.13 4.49 3.51
N THR A 46 2.12 4.56 2.65
CA THR A 46 0.81 3.98 2.90
C THR A 46 0.34 3.28 1.64
N ILE A 47 -0.33 2.15 1.79
CA ILE A 47 -0.95 1.42 0.69
C ILE A 47 -2.43 1.25 1.03
N ALA A 48 -3.32 1.68 0.13
CA ALA A 48 -4.74 1.40 0.20
C ALA A 48 -5.13 0.38 -0.86
N ILE A 49 -5.71 -0.73 -0.42
CA ILE A 49 -6.12 -1.85 -1.25
C ILE A 49 -7.63 -1.92 -1.23
N ARG A 50 -8.25 -1.81 -2.40
CA ARG A 50 -9.67 -2.14 -2.58
C ARG A 50 -9.79 -3.62 -2.92
N SER A 51 -10.53 -4.36 -2.09
CA SER A 51 -10.92 -5.74 -2.35
C SER A 51 -12.45 -5.79 -2.32
N GLY A 52 -13.10 -5.97 -3.48
CA GLY A 52 -14.56 -5.95 -3.52
C GLY A 52 -15.13 -4.57 -3.18
N ASP A 53 -15.88 -4.53 -2.09
CA ASP A 53 -16.46 -3.34 -1.47
C ASP A 53 -15.73 -2.89 -0.19
N ASP A 54 -14.67 -3.58 0.20
CA ASP A 54 -13.84 -3.20 1.35
C ASP A 54 -12.57 -2.44 0.93
N VAL A 55 -12.06 -1.65 1.87
CA VAL A 55 -10.76 -0.98 1.74
C VAL A 55 -9.86 -1.33 2.91
N ILE A 56 -8.65 -1.79 2.60
CA ILE A 56 -7.59 -2.15 3.55
C ILE A 56 -6.50 -1.11 3.42
N VAL A 57 -6.20 -0.39 4.49
CA VAL A 57 -5.13 0.61 4.54
C VAL A 57 -4.00 0.05 5.39
N ILE A 58 -2.80 0.00 4.82
CA ILE A 58 -1.57 -0.39 5.49
C ILE A 58 -0.68 0.85 5.54
N ASP A 59 -0.48 1.42 6.72
CA ASP A 59 0.32 2.62 6.94
C ASP A 59 1.58 2.30 7.74
N VAL A 60 2.71 2.84 7.29
CA VAL A 60 4.02 2.70 7.95
C VAL A 60 4.53 4.04 8.47
N CYS A 61 4.03 5.16 7.94
CA CYS A 61 4.54 6.49 8.24
C CYS A 61 3.70 7.24 9.28
N GLY A 62 2.42 6.90 9.39
CA GLY A 62 1.47 7.55 10.30
C GLY A 62 1.10 8.99 9.89
N PRO A 63 0.26 9.68 10.69
CA PRO A 63 -0.17 11.04 10.41
C PRO A 63 0.99 12.03 10.59
N GLY A 64 1.37 12.69 9.49
CA GLY A 64 2.38 13.75 9.48
C GLY A 64 3.84 13.32 9.64
N GLY A 65 4.13 12.01 9.66
CA GLY A 65 5.50 11.50 9.77
C GLY A 65 6.24 11.46 8.42
N THR A 66 7.54 11.76 8.46
CA THR A 66 8.49 11.26 7.46
C THR A 66 8.97 9.86 7.88
N PRO A 67 9.23 8.94 6.93
CA PRO A 67 9.71 7.58 7.23
C PRO A 67 10.94 7.52 8.15
N ALA A 68 11.73 8.59 8.19
CA ALA A 68 12.97 8.68 8.97
C ALA A 68 12.77 8.94 10.47
N SER A 69 11.55 9.27 10.93
CA SER A 69 11.34 9.82 12.29
C SER A 69 10.74 8.85 13.31
N ARG A 70 10.37 7.62 12.94
CA ARG A 70 9.75 6.65 13.86
C ARG A 70 10.25 5.23 13.56
N ILE A 71 10.25 4.36 14.58
CA ILE A 71 10.30 2.92 14.35
C ILE A 71 9.05 2.59 13.51
N PRO A 72 9.20 2.09 12.27
CA PRO A 72 8.05 1.80 11.43
C PRO A 72 7.23 0.70 12.09
N GLN A 73 6.07 1.07 12.63
CA GLN A 73 5.04 0.14 13.06
C GLN A 73 4.01 0.09 11.94
N ILE A 74 3.82 -1.10 11.36
CA ILE A 74 2.79 -1.29 10.34
C ILE A 74 1.43 -1.25 11.03
N GLU A 75 0.67 -0.19 10.75
CA GLU A 75 -0.73 -0.06 11.14
C GLU A 75 -1.64 -0.58 10.02
N VAL A 76 -2.61 -1.41 10.37
CA VAL A 76 -3.61 -1.92 9.43
C VAL A 76 -4.98 -1.41 9.85
N GLN A 77 -5.64 -0.67 8.96
CA GLN A 77 -6.99 -0.18 9.15
C GLN A 77 -7.92 -0.79 8.09
N LEU A 78 -9.09 -1.27 8.52
CA LEU A 78 -10.11 -1.88 7.66
C LEU A 78 -11.35 -1.00 7.60
N TYR A 79 -11.79 -0.72 6.38
CA TYR A 79 -13.07 -0.10 6.08
C TYR A 79 -13.94 -1.16 5.43
N LEU A 80 -14.79 -1.78 6.24
CA LEU A 80 -15.62 -2.91 5.82
C LEU A 80 -17.03 -2.46 5.43
N ASN A 81 -17.61 -3.10 4.42
CA ASN A 81 -19.02 -3.00 4.10
C ASN A 81 -19.77 -4.30 4.49
N GLY A 82 -19.79 -4.58 5.79
CA GLY A 82 -20.27 -5.84 6.34
C GLY A 82 -19.11 -6.77 6.67
N ASP A 83 -19.14 -7.98 6.11
CA ASP A 83 -18.08 -8.97 6.29
C ASP A 83 -16.92 -8.74 5.31
N LEU A 84 -15.71 -9.11 5.71
CA LEU A 84 -14.54 -9.03 4.82
C LEU A 84 -14.75 -9.85 3.55
N THR A 85 -14.52 -9.22 2.40
CA THR A 85 -14.70 -9.76 1.05
C THR A 85 -14.12 -11.17 0.94
N PRO A 86 -14.92 -12.19 0.57
CA PRO A 86 -14.47 -13.58 0.52
C PRO A 86 -13.20 -13.77 -0.30
N GLY A 87 -12.25 -14.54 0.26
CA GLY A 87 -10.94 -14.77 -0.34
C GLY A 87 -9.89 -13.71 0.03
N THR A 88 -10.26 -12.64 0.72
CA THR A 88 -9.31 -11.68 1.27
C THR A 88 -8.73 -12.20 2.58
N LYS A 89 -7.39 -12.18 2.71
CA LYS A 89 -6.68 -12.55 3.94
C LYS A 89 -5.60 -11.51 4.23
N ILE A 90 -5.49 -11.13 5.50
CA ILE A 90 -4.44 -10.24 5.99
C ILE A 90 -3.60 -11.04 6.97
N GLU A 91 -2.30 -11.12 6.71
CA GLU A 91 -1.33 -11.79 7.56
C GLU A 91 -0.24 -10.80 7.92
N GLN A 92 0.03 -10.64 9.21
CA GLN A 92 1.11 -9.80 9.71
C GLN A 92 2.13 -10.68 10.43
N TYR A 93 3.39 -10.54 10.03
CA TYR A 93 4.52 -11.29 10.59
C TYR A 93 5.37 -10.37 11.48
N ASN A 94 5.98 -10.92 12.53
CA ASN A 94 6.90 -10.20 13.44
C ASN A 94 6.34 -8.85 13.97
N GLY A 95 5.03 -8.79 14.21
CA GLY A 95 4.36 -7.56 14.67
C GLY A 95 4.47 -6.38 13.71
N GLY A 96 4.76 -6.62 12.43
CA GLY A 96 4.97 -5.57 11.44
C GLY A 96 6.31 -4.84 11.53
N THR A 97 7.27 -5.40 12.26
CA THR A 97 8.63 -4.83 12.34
C THR A 97 9.43 -5.26 11.11
N ILE A 98 9.98 -4.29 10.39
CA ILE A 98 10.97 -4.52 9.33
C ILE A 98 12.33 -4.61 10.04
N LEU A 99 12.83 -5.84 10.26
CA LEU A 99 14.15 -6.13 10.83
C LEU A 99 15.26 -5.99 9.78
#